data_AF-A0A2R4WHB1-F1
#
_entry.id   AF-A0A2R4WHB1-F1
#
_cell.length_a   1.000
_cell.length_b   1.000
_cell.length_c   1.000
_cell.angle_alpha   90.00
_cell.angle_beta   90.00
_cell.angle_gamma   90.00
#
_symmetry.space_group_name_H-M   'P 1'
#
loop_
_entity.id
_entity.type
_entity.pdbx_description
1 polymer ?
#
loop_
_entity_poly.entity_id
_entity_poly.type
_entity_poly.pdbx_seq_one_letter_code
_entity_poly.pdbx_strand_id
1 'polypeptide(L)'
;MPRASASVPRAPDVRFRVEPGDIPAEKVARRLHLTPAAFEACKVRLFMRGFPRPDPDTGMYDLEAIDRWRHRRHPGLFPELTAGGEAPTPAAPVKSFGELAREGERLRREAAKGRRNG
;
A
#
# COMPACT_ATOMS: atom_id res chain seq x y z
N MET A 1 -48.40 34.23 -42.58
CA MET A 1 -48.35 33.33 -41.40
C MET A 1 -46.95 32.73 -41.29
N PRO A 2 -46.04 33.22 -40.42
CA PRO A 2 -44.75 32.57 -40.22
C PRO A 2 -44.89 31.37 -39.26
N ARG A 3 -44.38 30.20 -39.66
CA ARG A 3 -44.30 28.99 -38.83
C ARG A 3 -43.26 29.20 -37.74
N ALA A 4 -43.65 29.05 -36.48
CA ALA A 4 -42.72 29.01 -35.36
C ALA A 4 -41.73 27.85 -35.55
N SER A 5 -40.43 28.16 -35.54
CA SER A 5 -39.36 27.16 -35.51
C SER A 5 -39.42 26.44 -34.17
N ALA A 6 -39.59 25.11 -34.21
CA ALA A 6 -39.55 24.28 -33.01
C ALA A 6 -38.12 24.32 -32.43
N SER A 7 -37.99 24.80 -31.20
CA SER A 7 -36.72 24.80 -30.45
C SER A 7 -36.27 23.36 -30.21
N VAL A 8 -35.06 23.03 -30.67
CA VAL A 8 -34.45 21.72 -30.45
C VAL A 8 -34.15 21.55 -28.94
N PRO A 9 -34.59 20.46 -28.29
CA PRO A 9 -34.33 20.25 -26.88
C PRO A 9 -32.81 20.15 -26.63
N ARG A 10 -32.27 21.05 -25.80
CA ARG A 10 -30.87 21.04 -25.40
C ARG A 10 -30.65 19.95 -24.35
N ALA A 11 -29.66 19.08 -24.57
CA ALA A 11 -29.27 18.08 -23.58
C ALA A 11 -28.93 18.76 -22.25
N PRO A 12 -29.41 18.24 -21.10
CA PRO A 12 -29.11 18.80 -19.79
C PRO A 12 -27.60 18.73 -19.52
N ASP A 13 -27.07 19.83 -19.00
CA ASP A 13 -25.67 19.93 -18.55
C ASP A 13 -25.45 18.94 -17.39
N VAL A 14 -24.41 18.11 -17.48
CA VAL A 14 -24.12 17.07 -16.48
C VAL A 14 -23.70 17.75 -15.18
N ARG A 15 -24.63 17.82 -14.22
CA ARG A 15 -24.47 18.54 -12.94
C ARG A 15 -23.46 17.91 -11.98
N PHE A 16 -23.20 16.62 -12.11
CA PHE A 16 -22.31 15.88 -11.22
C PHE A 16 -21.42 14.94 -12.03
N ARG A 17 -20.11 15.26 -12.11
CA ARG A 17 -19.11 14.31 -12.58
C ARG A 17 -18.82 13.34 -11.44
N VAL A 18 -19.32 12.12 -11.54
CA VAL A 18 -18.88 11.02 -10.69
C VAL A 18 -17.48 10.64 -11.17
N GLU A 19 -16.46 10.89 -10.35
CA GLU A 19 -15.12 10.39 -10.67
C GLU A 19 -15.16 8.85 -10.55
N PRO A 20 -14.77 8.11 -11.59
CA PRO A 20 -14.66 6.66 -11.50
C PRO A 20 -13.64 6.31 -10.40
N GLY A 21 -13.97 5.30 -9.59
CA GLY A 21 -13.07 4.81 -8.53
C GLY A 21 -11.75 4.31 -9.11
N ASP A 22 -11.78 3.80 -10.34
CA ASP A 22 -10.62 3.33 -11.09
C ASP A 22 -9.99 4.45 -11.91
N ILE A 23 -8.70 4.72 -11.63
CA ILE A 23 -7.93 5.77 -12.28
C ILE A 23 -6.64 5.22 -12.92
N PRO A 24 -6.24 5.77 -14.08
CA PRO A 24 -4.98 5.35 -14.73
C PRO A 24 -3.76 5.86 -13.95
N ALA A 25 -2.61 5.24 -14.20
CA ALA A 25 -1.33 5.56 -13.56
C ALA A 25 -0.97 7.06 -13.62
N GLU A 26 -1.32 7.76 -14.69
CA GLU A 26 -1.08 9.21 -14.81
C GLU A 26 -1.87 10.03 -13.78
N LYS A 27 -3.13 9.68 -13.54
CA LYS A 27 -3.94 10.34 -12.49
C LYS A 27 -3.40 10.02 -11.10
N VAL A 28 -2.93 8.78 -10.89
CA VAL A 28 -2.27 8.37 -9.64
C VAL A 28 -1.01 9.20 -9.38
N ALA A 29 -0.16 9.37 -10.40
CA ALA A 29 1.05 10.18 -10.30
C ALA A 29 0.73 11.61 -9.87
N ARG A 30 -0.27 12.25 -10.50
CA ARG A 30 -0.72 13.60 -10.13
C ARG A 30 -1.23 13.67 -8.68
N ARG A 31 -1.96 12.65 -8.21
CA ARG A 31 -2.47 12.55 -6.83
C ARG A 31 -1.35 12.44 -5.80
N LEU A 32 -0.22 11.83 -6.19
CA LEU A 32 1.00 11.73 -5.39
C LEU A 32 1.94 12.93 -5.57
N HIS A 33 1.54 13.94 -6.35
CA HIS A 33 2.35 15.10 -6.74
C HIS A 33 3.66 14.73 -7.45
N LEU A 34 3.62 13.65 -8.23
CA LEU A 34 4.73 13.15 -9.04
C LEU A 34 4.41 13.32 -10.54
N THR A 35 5.46 13.46 -11.35
CA THR A 35 5.32 13.30 -12.80
C THR A 35 5.13 11.81 -13.13
N PRO A 36 4.49 11.46 -14.27
CA PRO A 36 4.33 10.06 -14.66
C PRO A 36 5.65 9.28 -14.71
N ALA A 37 6.72 9.92 -15.22
CA ALA A 37 8.05 9.33 -15.27
C ALA A 37 8.65 9.07 -13.88
N ALA A 38 8.48 10.02 -12.95
CA ALA A 38 8.94 9.85 -11.57
C ALA A 38 8.14 8.79 -10.81
N PHE A 39 6.85 8.66 -11.13
CA PHE A 39 5.99 7.61 -10.60
C PHE A 39 6.47 6.23 -11.04
N GLU A 40 6.73 6.01 -12.33
CA GLU A 40 7.25 4.73 -12.84
C GLU A 40 8.63 4.40 -12.23
N ALA A 41 9.53 5.38 -12.09
CA ALA A 41 10.82 5.18 -11.43
C ALA A 41 10.69 4.81 -9.93
N CYS A 42 9.69 5.34 -9.23
CA CYS A 42 9.45 5.06 -7.82
C CYS A 42 8.52 3.87 -7.57
N LYS A 43 7.88 3.33 -8.60
CA LYS A 43 6.80 2.32 -8.52
C LYS A 43 7.23 1.07 -7.76
N VAL A 44 8.44 0.57 -8.02
CA VAL A 44 9.01 -0.58 -7.30
C VAL A 44 9.16 -0.28 -5.80
N ARG A 45 9.69 0.89 -5.46
CA ARG A 45 9.84 1.33 -4.06
C ARG A 45 8.49 1.55 -3.40
N LEU A 46 7.48 2.01 -4.14
CA LEU A 46 6.11 2.16 -3.65
C LEU A 46 5.50 0.79 -3.34
N PHE A 47 5.63 -0.18 -4.24
CA PHE A 47 5.15 -1.54 -4.02
C PHE A 47 5.83 -2.22 -2.82
N MET A 48 7.14 -2.02 -2.62
CA MET A 48 7.84 -2.50 -1.42
C MET A 48 7.31 -1.88 -0.12
N ARG A 49 6.68 -0.71 -0.20
CA ARG A 49 6.05 -0.01 0.94
C ARG A 49 4.57 -0.35 1.10
N GLY A 50 4.07 -1.36 0.37
CA GLY A 50 2.68 -1.79 0.42
C GLY A 50 1.71 -0.89 -0.37
N PHE A 51 2.20 -0.12 -1.34
CA PHE A 51 1.33 0.62 -2.26
C PHE A 51 0.46 -0.35 -3.09
N PRO A 52 -0.84 -0.04 -3.32
CA PRO A 52 -1.75 -0.93 -4.05
C PRO A 52 -1.26 -1.18 -5.48
N ARG A 53 -1.41 -2.43 -5.94
CA ARG A 53 -1.07 -2.84 -7.31
C ARG A 53 -2.20 -2.44 -8.26
N PRO A 54 -1.88 -2.13 -9.53
CA PRO A 54 -2.90 -1.96 -10.54
C PRO A 54 -3.62 -3.28 -10.79
N ASP A 55 -4.87 -3.17 -11.23
CA ASP A 55 -5.66 -4.29 -11.73
C ASP A 55 -4.93 -4.94 -12.92
N PRO A 56 -4.76 -6.28 -12.94
CA PRO A 56 -4.01 -6.97 -13.98
C PRO A 56 -4.73 -6.97 -15.34
N ASP A 57 -6.05 -6.88 -15.35
CA ASP A 57 -6.88 -6.93 -16.55
C ASP A 57 -7.07 -5.53 -17.14
N THR A 58 -7.22 -4.53 -16.27
CA THR A 58 -7.58 -3.16 -16.68
C THR A 58 -6.40 -2.19 -16.61
N GLY A 59 -5.35 -2.51 -15.85
CA GLY A 59 -4.20 -1.63 -15.61
C GLY A 59 -4.53 -0.38 -14.80
N MET A 60 -5.76 -0.30 -14.25
CA MET A 60 -6.25 0.82 -13.45
C MET A 60 -5.92 0.64 -11.98
N TYR A 61 -5.89 1.76 -11.25
CA TYR A 61 -5.71 1.78 -9.81
C TYR A 61 -6.98 2.23 -9.13
N ASP A 62 -7.33 1.53 -8.06
CA ASP A 62 -8.38 1.93 -7.15
C ASP A 62 -7.94 3.15 -6.32
N LEU A 63 -8.67 4.26 -6.50
CA LEU A 63 -8.44 5.52 -5.79
C LEU A 63 -8.64 5.38 -4.27
N GLU A 64 -9.60 4.57 -3.85
CA GLU A 64 -9.87 4.33 -2.43
C GLU A 64 -8.72 3.56 -1.79
N ALA A 65 -8.15 2.58 -2.49
CA ALA A 65 -6.99 1.84 -2.02
C ALA A 65 -5.77 2.76 -1.82
N ILE A 66 -5.56 3.71 -2.73
CA ILE A 66 -4.47 4.70 -2.65
C ILE A 66 -4.68 5.63 -1.45
N ASP A 67 -5.88 6.19 -1.30
CA ASP A 67 -6.15 7.12 -0.21
C ASP A 67 -6.07 6.39 1.15
N ARG A 68 -6.58 5.16 1.27
CA ARG A 68 -6.38 4.31 2.48
C ARG A 68 -4.90 4.07 2.79
N TRP A 69 -4.06 3.79 1.79
CA TRP A 69 -2.61 3.64 1.99
C TRP A 69 -1.95 4.94 2.49
N ARG A 70 -2.37 6.10 1.98
CA ARG A 70 -1.89 7.41 2.45
C ARG A 70 -2.28 7.66 3.90
N HIS A 71 -3.53 7.36 4.26
CA HIS A 71 -4.02 7.54 5.63
C HIS A 71 -3.28 6.63 6.63
N ARG A 72 -3.03 5.37 6.28
CA ARG A 72 -2.23 4.44 7.11
C ARG A 72 -0.81 4.92 7.38
N ARG A 73 -0.25 5.77 6.52
CA ARG A 73 1.08 6.36 6.70
C ARG A 73 1.11 7.47 7.76
N HIS A 74 -0.05 8.03 8.09
CA HIS A 74 -0.22 9.06 9.11
C HIS A 74 -1.10 8.54 10.26
N PRO A 75 -0.62 7.54 11.03
CA PRO A 75 -1.43 6.89 12.07
C PRO A 75 -1.86 7.86 13.18
N GLY A 76 -1.17 8.98 13.37
CA GLY A 76 -1.55 10.03 14.32
C GLY A 76 -2.75 10.89 13.87
N LEU A 77 -3.10 10.88 12.58
CA LEU A 77 -4.25 11.63 12.04
C LEU A 77 -5.46 10.73 11.74
N PHE A 78 -5.22 9.43 11.53
CA PHE A 78 -6.26 8.46 11.18
C PHE A 78 -6.08 7.15 12.00
N PRO A 79 -6.27 7.21 13.32
CA PRO A 79 -6.15 6.03 14.18
C PRO A 79 -7.15 4.93 13.79
N GLU A 80 -8.35 5.28 13.34
CA GLU A 80 -9.40 4.35 12.91
C GLU A 80 -9.01 3.49 11.70
N LEU A 81 -8.14 3.99 10.82
CA LEU A 81 -7.66 3.25 9.65
C LEU A 81 -6.44 2.36 9.95
N THR A 82 -5.85 2.52 11.14
CA THR A 82 -4.72 1.74 11.66
C THR A 82 -5.19 0.65 12.64
N ALA A 83 -6.29 0.88 13.35
CA ALA A 83 -6.81 -0.01 14.39
C ALA A 83 -7.30 -1.39 13.89
N GLY A 84 -7.44 -1.60 12.58
CA GLY A 84 -7.98 -2.84 11.99
C GLY A 84 -6.95 -3.86 11.48
N GLY A 85 -5.65 -3.67 11.72
CA GLY A 85 -4.63 -4.63 11.32
C GLY A 85 -3.66 -4.89 12.46
N GLU A 86 -3.91 -5.97 13.20
CA GLU A 86 -3.02 -6.60 14.18
C GLU A 86 -2.29 -5.61 15.11
N ALA A 87 -2.75 -5.48 16.36
CA ALA A 87 -1.88 -5.01 17.43
C ALA A 87 -0.52 -5.71 17.27
N PRO A 88 0.63 -5.01 17.35
CA PRO A 88 1.92 -5.67 17.19
C PRO A 88 1.91 -6.86 18.15
N THR A 89 1.84 -8.08 17.59
CA THR A 89 2.12 -9.28 18.36
C THR A 89 3.45 -8.97 19.01
N PRO A 90 3.56 -8.96 20.35
CA PRO A 90 4.82 -8.61 20.99
C PRO A 90 5.86 -9.49 20.34
N ALA A 91 6.77 -8.85 19.59
CA ALA A 91 7.79 -9.53 18.81
C ALA A 91 8.39 -10.59 19.73
N ALA A 92 8.26 -11.86 19.35
CA ALA A 92 8.84 -12.95 20.11
C ALA A 92 10.26 -12.52 20.49
N PRO A 93 10.67 -12.63 21.77
CA PRO A 93 11.87 -12.00 22.27
C PRO A 93 13.05 -12.46 21.40
N VAL A 94 13.52 -11.57 20.54
CA VAL A 94 14.63 -11.86 19.65
C VAL A 94 15.83 -11.92 20.57
N LYS A 95 16.28 -13.14 20.89
CA LYS A 95 17.47 -13.35 21.71
C LYS A 95 18.59 -12.48 21.14
N SER A 96 19.23 -11.71 22.01
CA SER A 96 20.35 -10.86 21.61
C SER A 96 21.39 -11.70 20.88
N PHE A 97 22.07 -11.12 19.88
CA PHE A 97 23.20 -11.77 19.20
C PHE A 97 24.24 -12.31 20.21
N GLY A 98 24.40 -11.65 21.37
CA GLY A 98 25.26 -12.13 22.45
C GLY A 98 24.74 -13.37 23.19
N GLU A 99 23.41 -13.54 23.28
CA GLU A 99 22.78 -14.72 23.88
C GLU A 99 22.91 -15.94 22.97
N LEU A 100 22.69 -15.76 21.67
CA LEU A 100 22.86 -16.80 20.66
C LEU A 100 24.31 -17.31 20.59
N ALA A 101 25.29 -16.41 20.71
CA ALA A 101 26.71 -16.78 20.72
C ALA A 101 27.07 -17.66 21.93
N ARG A 102 26.58 -17.32 23.13
CA ARG A 102 26.82 -18.11 24.36
C ARG A 102 26.14 -19.47 24.31
N GLU A 103 24.93 -19.54 23.76
CA GLU A 103 24.18 -20.80 23.60
C GLU A 103 24.90 -21.75 22.64
N GLY A 104 25.42 -21.23 21.52
CA GLY A 104 26.23 -22.01 20.58
C GLY A 104 27.52 -22.56 21.18
N GLU A 105 28.20 -21.81 22.03
CA GLU A 105 29.43 -22.27 22.70
C GLU A 105 29.16 -23.37 23.73
N ARG A 106 28.04 -23.28 24.46
CA ARG A 106 27.59 -24.32 25.40
C ARG A 106 27.33 -25.64 24.71
N LEU A 107 26.56 -25.63 23.62
CA LEU A 107 26.23 -26.83 22.84
C LEU A 107 27.48 -27.50 22.27
N ARG A 108 28.44 -26.72 21.78
CA ARG A 108 29.73 -27.26 21.31
C ARG A 108 30.51 -27.93 22.43
N ARG A 109 30.49 -27.36 23.64
CA ARG A 109 31.18 -27.91 24.81
C ARG A 109 30.50 -29.19 25.32
N GLU A 110 29.17 -29.25 25.32
CA GLU A 110 28.41 -30.45 25.65
C GLU A 110 28.62 -31.57 24.62
N ALA A 111 28.61 -31.25 23.32
CA ALA A 111 28.91 -32.21 22.25
C ALA A 111 30.35 -32.76 22.36
N ALA A 112 31.32 -31.93 22.74
CA ALA A 112 32.70 -32.36 22.99
C ALA A 112 32.87 -33.21 24.27
N LYS A 113 31.90 -33.13 25.20
CA LYS A 113 31.86 -33.95 26.42
C LYS A 113 31.22 -35.32 26.14
N GLY A 114 30.19 -35.38 25.31
CA GLY A 114 29.53 -36.62 24.89
C GLY A 114 30.43 -37.58 24.08
N ARG A 115 31.42 -37.04 23.34
CA ARG A 115 32.35 -37.84 22.53
C ARG A 115 33.52 -38.47 23.31
N ARG A 116 33.60 -38.26 24.63
CA ARG A 116 34.68 -38.77 25.51
C ARG A 116 34.25 -39.94 26.40
N ASN A 117 32.99 -40.37 26.33
CA ASN A 117 32.43 -41.40 27.21
C ASN A 117 31.75 -42.54 26.43
N GLY A 118 32.25 -42.83 25.22
CA GLY A 118 31.89 -43.99 24.39
C GLY A 118 33.14 -44.74 24.01
#